data_AF-A0A661K7J3-F1
#
_entry.id   AF-A0A661K7J3-F1
#
_cell.length_a   1.000
_cell.length_b   1.000
_cell.length_c   1.000
_cell.angle_alpha   90.00
_cell.angle_beta   90.00
_cell.angle_gamma   90.00
#
_symmetry.space_group_name_H-M   'P 1'
#
loop_
_entity.id
_entity.type
_entity.pdbx_description
1 polymer ?
#
loop_
_entity_poly.entity_id
_entity_poly.type
_entity_poly.pdbx_seq_one_letter_code
_entity_poly.pdbx_strand_id
1 'polypeptide(L)'
;MMPRFKIRVYRDKDERPAVERIIDSVRQLDLFIREAITGLDWVTISCSREDLQDENQCAMKLPKPLLEEDEMKMAEIIREVSLRTNASQKTVKEVISAWLEVVRESLQKDGKVMIRGLGTFSVQQRKGRRGRNPRTGEIIDIPPRKTVKFKPARDLL
;
A
#
# COMPACT_ATOMS: atom_id res chain seq x y z
N MET A 1 17.89 -21.47 11.84
CA MET A 1 17.66 -20.01 11.92
C MET A 1 17.51 -19.49 10.49
N MET A 2 16.28 -19.25 10.00
CA MET A 2 16.03 -18.84 8.61
C MET A 2 16.00 -17.31 8.47
N PRO A 3 16.63 -16.72 7.45
CA PRO A 3 16.61 -15.27 7.25
C PRO A 3 15.23 -14.80 6.73
N ARG A 4 14.60 -13.89 7.47
CA ARG A 4 13.37 -13.19 7.07
C ARG A 4 13.68 -12.24 5.92
N PHE A 5 13.26 -12.57 4.70
CA PHE A 5 13.34 -11.66 3.56
C PHE A 5 12.17 -10.66 3.59
N LYS A 6 12.48 -9.39 3.88
CA LYS A 6 11.52 -8.28 3.86
C LYS A 6 11.48 -7.69 2.45
N ILE A 7 10.43 -7.96 1.68
CA ILE A 7 10.22 -7.34 0.37
C ILE A 7 9.73 -5.91 0.61
N ARG A 8 10.57 -4.91 0.31
CA ARG A 8 10.16 -3.50 0.20
C ARG A 8 9.87 -3.22 -1.28
N VAL A 9 8.59 -3.10 -1.62
CA VAL A 9 8.17 -2.50 -2.89
C VAL A 9 8.34 -0.99 -2.73
N TYR A 10 9.21 -0.38 -3.52
CA TYR A 10 9.28 1.07 -3.64
C TYR A 10 8.24 1.48 -4.67
N ARG A 11 7.21 2.20 -4.25
CA ARG A 11 6.33 2.94 -5.16
C ARG A 11 7.16 4.12 -5.67
N ASP A 12 7.44 4.12 -6.98
CA ASP A 12 8.13 5.20 -7.66
C ASP A 12 7.38 6.51 -7.38
N LYS A 13 8.08 7.53 -6.88
CA LYS A 13 7.45 8.77 -6.35
C LYS A 13 7.49 9.92 -7.36
N ASP A 14 7.90 9.62 -8.59
CA ASP A 14 8.22 10.61 -9.63
C ASP A 14 7.15 10.75 -10.73
N GLU A 15 5.97 10.13 -10.61
CA GLU A 15 4.82 10.40 -11.49
C GLU A 15 3.93 11.54 -10.96
N ARG A 16 4.52 12.71 -10.70
CA ARG A 16 3.76 13.94 -10.39
C ARG A 16 4.05 15.07 -11.39
N PRO A 17 3.38 15.06 -12.55
CA PRO A 17 3.10 16.33 -13.24
C PRO A 17 1.66 16.48 -13.77
N ALA A 18 0.80 15.46 -13.65
CA ALA A 18 -0.56 15.49 -14.22
C ALA A 18 -1.66 15.91 -13.20
N VAL A 19 -1.51 15.57 -11.92
CA VAL A 19 -2.55 15.76 -10.89
C VAL A 19 -2.63 17.22 -10.42
N GLU A 20 -1.51 17.95 -10.41
CA GLU A 20 -1.48 19.38 -10.03
C GLU A 20 -2.25 20.28 -11.01
N ARG A 21 -2.32 19.91 -12.30
CA ARG A 21 -3.06 20.69 -13.31
C ARG A 21 -4.58 20.63 -13.12
N ILE A 22 -5.09 19.52 -12.56
CA ILE A 22 -6.52 19.34 -12.27
C ILE A 22 -6.89 20.08 -10.99
N ILE A 23 -6.02 20.07 -9.97
CA ILE A 23 -6.25 20.77 -8.69
C ILE A 23 -6.24 22.30 -8.87
N ASP A 24 -5.38 22.84 -9.75
CA ASP A 24 -5.34 24.28 -10.02
C ASP A 24 -6.57 24.76 -10.83
N SER A 25 -7.15 23.91 -11.68
CA SER A 25 -8.37 24.25 -12.43
C SER A 25 -9.62 24.30 -11.53
N VAL A 26 -9.67 23.48 -10.47
CA VAL A 26 -10.78 23.50 -9.49
C VAL A 26 -10.63 24.67 -8.51
N ARG A 27 -9.40 25.08 -8.18
CA ARG A 27 -9.14 26.27 -7.34
C ARG A 27 -9.50 27.59 -8.02
N GLN A 28 -9.37 27.70 -9.34
CA GLN A 28 -9.79 28.90 -10.07
C GLN A 28 -11.31 29.09 -10.11
N LEU A 29 -12.12 28.03 -9.92
CA LEU A 29 -13.57 28.13 -9.81
C LEU A 29 -14.05 28.50 -8.39
N ASP A 30 -13.30 28.12 -7.34
CA ASP A 30 -13.65 28.41 -5.94
C ASP A 30 -13.38 29.87 -5.52
N LEU A 31 -12.45 30.55 -6.21
CA LEU A 31 -12.21 31.99 -6.06
C LEU A 31 -13.31 32.84 -6.73
N PHE A 32 -13.98 32.32 -7.76
CA PHE A 32 -15.03 33.04 -8.49
C PHE A 32 -16.40 32.98 -7.78
N ILE A 33 -16.65 31.96 -6.96
CA ILE A 33 -17.91 31.82 -6.20
C ILE A 33 -17.90 32.70 -4.93
N ARG A 34 -16.72 33.08 -4.43
CA ARG A 34 -16.57 33.87 -3.19
C ARG A 34 -16.78 35.38 -3.34
N GLU A 35 -16.89 35.92 -4.56
CA GLU A 35 -17.20 37.34 -4.79
C GLU A 35 -18.65 37.60 -5.21
N ALA A 36 -19.43 36.55 -5.52
CA ALA A 36 -20.78 36.70 -6.09
C ALA A 36 -21.94 36.40 -5.11
N ILE A 37 -21.66 35.89 -3.91
CA ILE A 37 -22.72 35.48 -2.97
C ILE A 37 -22.54 36.21 -1.62
N THR A 38 -23.27 37.32 -1.54
CA THR A 38 -23.94 37.88 -0.37
C THR A 38 -23.09 38.33 0.82
N GLY A 39 -23.14 39.64 1.06
CA GLY A 39 -23.18 40.14 2.43
C GLY A 39 -24.28 39.42 3.20
N LEU A 40 -23.87 38.75 4.27
CA LEU A 40 -24.70 38.27 5.39
C LEU A 40 -23.76 37.80 6.50
N ASP A 41 -24.26 37.94 7.72
CA ASP A 41 -23.50 38.12 8.95
C ASP A 41 -22.43 37.06 9.28
N TRP A 42 -21.26 37.59 9.61
CA TRP A 42 -20.41 37.17 10.70
C TRP A 42 -21.23 36.68 11.91
N VAL A 43 -21.55 35.39 11.97
CA VAL A 43 -21.80 34.78 13.27
C VAL A 43 -20.46 34.76 13.99
N THR A 44 -20.21 35.80 14.78
CA THR A 44 -19.27 35.74 15.91
C THR A 44 -19.68 34.57 16.78
N ILE A 45 -19.01 33.44 16.60
CA ILE A 45 -18.86 32.49 17.70
C ILE A 45 -17.79 33.09 18.61
N SER A 46 -18.23 34.02 19.46
CA SER A 46 -17.57 34.26 20.74
C SER A 46 -17.89 33.05 21.63
N CYS A 47 -16.98 32.08 21.67
CA CYS A 47 -17.02 31.07 22.71
C CYS A 47 -15.89 31.38 23.70
N SER A 48 -16.32 31.75 24.89
CA SER A 48 -15.52 32.18 26.03
C SER A 48 -14.56 31.09 26.50
N ARG A 49 -13.49 31.58 27.11
CA ARG A 49 -12.38 30.85 27.70
C ARG A 49 -12.79 30.28 29.07
N GLU A 50 -13.83 29.48 29.14
CA GLU A 50 -14.23 28.71 30.32
C GLU A 50 -14.80 27.37 29.83
N ASP A 51 -13.95 26.34 29.85
CA ASP A 51 -14.27 24.92 30.06
C ASP A 51 -12.95 24.12 30.00
N LEU A 52 -12.04 24.46 30.92
CA LEU A 52 -10.86 23.65 31.27
C LEU A 52 -11.23 22.78 32.48
N GLN A 53 -12.09 21.78 32.29
CA GLN A 53 -12.33 20.73 33.28
C GLN A 53 -12.61 19.40 32.57
N ASP A 54 -11.53 18.74 32.13
CA ASP A 54 -11.35 17.27 32.20
C ASP A 54 -10.02 16.88 31.53
N GLU A 55 -8.94 16.86 32.33
CA GLU A 55 -7.60 16.46 31.87
C GLU A 55 -7.45 14.94 31.62
N ASN A 56 -8.53 14.17 31.58
CA ASN A 56 -8.48 12.72 31.28
C ASN A 56 -9.27 12.30 30.04
N GLN A 57 -9.53 13.22 29.11
CA GLN A 57 -10.06 12.84 27.81
C GLN A 57 -9.56 13.70 26.64
N CYS A 58 -8.29 14.06 26.63
CA CYS A 58 -7.63 14.61 25.45
C CYS A 58 -6.55 13.67 24.89
N ALA A 59 -6.83 12.38 24.88
CA ALA A 59 -6.28 11.52 23.84
C ALA A 59 -7.24 11.59 22.66
N MET A 60 -7.10 12.63 21.83
CA MET A 60 -7.52 12.53 20.43
C MET A 60 -6.71 11.40 19.80
N LYS A 61 -7.15 10.14 20.00
CA LYS A 61 -6.87 9.07 19.05
C LYS A 61 -7.51 9.54 17.78
N LEU A 62 -6.72 10.16 16.92
CA LEU A 62 -7.11 10.45 15.55
C LEU A 62 -7.79 9.19 15.01
N PRO A 63 -9.10 9.23 14.69
CA PRO A 63 -9.71 8.10 14.02
C PRO A 63 -8.93 7.90 12.73
N LYS A 64 -8.40 6.68 12.57
CA LYS A 64 -7.66 6.28 11.39
C LYS A 64 -8.53 6.69 10.18
N PRO A 65 -8.01 7.52 9.25
CA PRO A 65 -8.83 8.16 8.23
C PRO A 65 -9.65 7.11 7.49
N LEU A 66 -10.94 7.39 7.33
CA LEU A 66 -11.98 6.55 6.74
C LEU A 66 -11.77 6.38 5.23
N LEU A 67 -10.68 5.76 4.86
CA LEU A 67 -10.53 5.06 3.59
C LEU A 67 -10.26 3.61 3.97
N GLU A 68 -11.33 2.89 4.33
CA GLU A 68 -11.30 1.44 4.20
C GLU A 68 -11.25 1.18 2.70
N GLU A 69 -10.03 0.99 2.17
CA GLU A 69 -9.91 0.53 0.79
C GLU A 69 -10.58 -0.85 0.71
N ASP A 70 -11.40 -1.06 -0.33
CA ASP A 70 -11.95 -2.34 -0.78
C ASP A 70 -10.81 -3.28 -1.25
N GLU A 71 -9.80 -3.45 -0.39
CA GLU A 71 -8.67 -4.31 -0.62
C GLU A 71 -9.07 -5.71 -0.19
N MET A 72 -9.12 -6.63 -1.17
CA MET A 72 -9.40 -8.02 -0.90
C MET A 72 -8.33 -8.62 0.03
N LYS A 73 -8.70 -8.88 1.29
CA LYS A 73 -7.77 -9.41 2.29
C LYS A 73 -7.64 -10.93 2.17
N MET A 74 -6.55 -11.49 2.69
CA MET A 74 -6.35 -12.94 2.73
C MET A 74 -7.52 -13.69 3.39
N ALA A 75 -8.18 -13.08 4.39
CA ALA A 75 -9.35 -13.66 5.04
C ALA A 75 -10.55 -13.80 4.08
N GLU A 76 -10.77 -12.83 3.20
CA GLU A 76 -11.82 -12.85 2.19
C GLU A 76 -11.50 -13.87 1.09
N ILE A 77 -10.24 -13.95 0.66
CA ILE A 77 -9.79 -14.99 -0.28
C ILE A 77 -10.05 -16.39 0.29
N ILE A 78 -9.73 -16.62 1.56
CA ILE A 78 -10.00 -17.92 2.22
C ILE A 78 -11.50 -18.23 2.23
N ARG A 79 -12.35 -17.23 2.52
CA ARG A 79 -13.81 -17.40 2.51
C ARG A 79 -14.32 -17.75 1.12
N GLU A 80 -13.92 -17.00 0.09
CA GLU A 80 -14.32 -17.25 -1.30
C GLU A 80 -13.88 -18.62 -1.81
N VAL A 81 -12.64 -19.02 -1.52
CA VAL A 81 -12.13 -20.35 -1.89
C VAL A 81 -12.89 -21.44 -1.14
N SER A 82 -13.18 -21.24 0.15
CA SER A 82 -13.98 -22.17 0.95
C SER A 82 -15.38 -22.37 0.37
N LEU A 83 -16.05 -21.30 -0.06
CA LEU A 83 -17.36 -21.37 -0.72
C LEU A 83 -17.31 -22.14 -2.05
N ARG A 84 -16.29 -21.88 -2.89
CA ARG A 84 -16.16 -22.54 -4.20
C ARG A 84 -15.74 -24.01 -4.11
N THR A 85 -14.98 -24.39 -3.09
CA THR A 85 -14.46 -25.76 -2.90
C THR A 85 -15.30 -26.59 -1.94
N ASN A 86 -16.28 -25.98 -1.27
CA ASN A 86 -17.07 -26.57 -0.19
C ASN A 86 -16.21 -27.18 0.94
N ALA A 87 -14.98 -26.67 1.11
CA ALA A 87 -14.04 -27.09 2.14
C ALA A 87 -14.09 -26.16 3.35
N SER A 88 -13.70 -26.63 4.53
CA SER A 88 -13.66 -25.79 5.73
C SER A 88 -12.65 -24.64 5.59
N GLN A 89 -12.96 -23.46 6.12
CA GLN A 89 -12.05 -22.32 6.09
C GLN A 89 -10.69 -22.62 6.74
N LYS A 90 -10.68 -23.49 7.77
CA LYS A 90 -9.46 -23.94 8.44
C LYS A 90 -8.58 -24.73 7.47
N THR A 91 -9.15 -25.70 6.76
CA THR A 91 -8.45 -26.49 5.76
C THR A 91 -7.92 -25.62 4.63
N VAL A 92 -8.73 -24.69 4.10
CA VAL A 92 -8.30 -23.77 3.04
C VAL A 92 -7.12 -22.90 3.48
N LYS A 93 -7.16 -22.38 4.71
CA LYS A 93 -6.05 -21.60 5.28
C LYS A 93 -4.76 -22.42 5.37
N GLU A 94 -4.85 -23.68 5.80
CA GLU A 94 -3.71 -24.61 5.87
C GLU A 94 -3.13 -24.87 4.47
N VAL A 95 -4.00 -25.15 3.48
CA VAL A 95 -3.60 -25.38 2.09
C VAL A 95 -2.90 -24.17 1.49
N ILE A 96 -3.45 -22.96 1.63
CA ILE A 96 -2.82 -21.74 1.11
C ILE A 96 -1.47 -21.48 1.78
N SER A 97 -1.38 -21.72 3.10
CA SER A 97 -0.12 -21.58 3.84
C SER A 97 0.94 -22.56 3.34
N ALA A 98 0.57 -23.82 3.14
CA ALA A 98 1.45 -24.85 2.59
C ALA A 98 1.88 -24.51 1.16
N TRP A 99 0.96 -24.04 0.32
CA TRP A 99 1.27 -23.59 -1.04
C TRP A 99 2.32 -22.46 -1.05
N LEU A 100 2.17 -21.46 -0.18
CA LEU A 100 3.15 -20.37 -0.05
C LEU A 100 4.54 -20.89 0.37
N GLU A 101 4.60 -21.91 1.23
CA GLU A 101 5.87 -22.51 1.65
C GLU A 101 6.53 -23.26 0.49
N VAL A 102 5.78 -24.11 -0.22
CA VAL A 102 6.29 -24.86 -1.38
C VAL A 102 6.85 -23.91 -2.45
N VAL A 103 6.14 -22.81 -2.74
CA VAL A 103 6.64 -21.78 -3.68
C VAL A 103 7.93 -21.14 -3.17
N ARG A 104 8.02 -20.84 -1.87
CA ARG A 104 9.24 -20.26 -1.26
C ARG A 104 10.42 -21.21 -1.37
N GLU A 105 10.24 -22.48 -1.02
CA GLU A 105 11.30 -23.49 -1.11
C GLU A 105 11.75 -23.72 -2.55
N SER A 106 10.81 -23.81 -3.48
CA SER A 106 11.11 -24.00 -4.90
C SER A 106 11.91 -22.81 -5.46
N LEU A 107 11.60 -21.58 -5.03
CA LEU A 107 12.40 -20.40 -5.40
C LEU A 107 13.80 -20.40 -4.79
N GLN A 108 14.00 -21.01 -3.62
CA GLN A 108 15.33 -21.12 -3.01
C GLN A 108 16.19 -22.18 -3.71
N LYS A 109 15.58 -23.30 -4.14
CA LYS A 109 16.26 -24.42 -4.79
C LYS A 109 16.55 -24.16 -6.27
N ASP A 110 15.50 -23.90 -7.06
CA ASP A 110 15.60 -23.86 -8.52
C ASP A 110 15.67 -22.42 -9.06
N GLY A 111 15.37 -21.43 -8.22
CA GLY A 111 15.42 -20.02 -8.60
C GLY A 111 14.32 -19.59 -9.57
N LYS A 112 13.42 -20.48 -9.99
CA LYS A 112 12.31 -20.19 -10.92
C LYS A 112 11.12 -21.10 -10.66
N VAL A 113 9.93 -20.51 -10.61
CA VAL A 113 8.65 -21.24 -10.46
C VAL A 113 7.65 -20.71 -11.48
N MET A 114 7.06 -21.60 -12.27
CA MET A 114 6.03 -21.26 -13.24
C MET A 114 4.68 -21.80 -12.78
N ILE A 115 3.69 -20.93 -12.63
CA ILE A 115 2.33 -21.28 -12.24
C ILE A 115 1.41 -20.88 -13.40
N ARG A 116 0.81 -21.87 -14.07
CA ARG A 116 -0.15 -21.62 -15.16
C ARG A 116 -1.33 -20.81 -14.62
N GLY A 117 -1.81 -19.86 -15.42
CA GLY A 117 -2.90 -18.93 -15.04
C GLY A 117 -2.47 -17.76 -14.15
N LEU A 118 -1.37 -17.86 -13.39
CA LEU A 118 -0.87 -16.76 -12.55
C LEU A 118 0.32 -16.04 -13.19
N GLY A 119 1.38 -16.79 -13.50
CA GLY A 119 2.60 -16.22 -14.05
C GLY A 119 3.88 -16.96 -13.64
N THR A 120 5.01 -16.31 -13.84
CA THR A 120 6.34 -16.85 -13.54
C THR A 120 7.04 -16.02 -12.47
N PHE A 121 7.48 -16.69 -11.41
CA PHE A 121 8.39 -16.15 -10.40
C PHE A 121 9.83 -16.55 -10.75
N SER A 122 10.75 -15.60 -10.64
CA SER A 122 12.17 -15.82 -10.93
C SER A 122 13.05 -15.06 -9.95
N VAL A 123 14.11 -15.69 -9.47
CA VAL A 123 15.13 -15.05 -8.64
C VAL A 123 16.13 -14.37 -9.57
N GLN A 124 16.21 -13.04 -9.48
CA GLN A 124 17.17 -12.23 -10.21
C GLN A 124 18.24 -11.73 -9.24
N GLN A 125 19.51 -11.91 -9.61
CA GLN A 125 20.61 -11.27 -8.91
C GLN A 125 20.76 -9.84 -9.43
N ARG A 126 20.56 -8.87 -8.53
CA ARG A 126 20.81 -7.46 -8.82
C ARG A 126 22.27 -7.17 -8.50
N LYS A 127 23.00 -6.65 -9.49
CA LYS A 127 24.38 -6.19 -9.32
C LYS A 127 24.43 -5.03 -8.33
N GLY A 128 25.53 -4.96 -7.58
CA GLY A 128 25.79 -3.81 -6.71
C GLY A 128 25.93 -2.55 -7.55
N ARG A 129 25.52 -1.41 -6.98
CA ARG A 129 25.61 -0.11 -7.63
C ARG A 129 25.73 0.98 -6.58
N ARG A 130 26.36 2.09 -6.97
CA ARG A 130 26.36 3.31 -6.16
C ARG A 130 24.99 4.00 -6.29
N GLY A 131 24.33 4.16 -5.16
CA GLY A 131 23.09 4.93 -5.04
C GLY A 131 23.33 6.23 -4.28
N ARG A 132 22.30 7.08 -4.23
CA ARG A 132 22.33 8.34 -3.49
C ARG A 132 21.26 8.31 -2.41
N ASN A 133 21.58 8.77 -1.21
CA ASN A 133 20.59 8.91 -0.16
C ASN A 133 19.60 10.02 -0.55
N PRO A 134 18.28 9.75 -0.68
CA PRO A 134 17.31 10.77 -1.08
C PRO A 134 17.23 11.95 -0.10
N ARG A 135 17.63 11.76 1.17
CA ARG A 135 17.55 12.80 2.21
C ARG A 135 18.83 13.61 2.36
N THR A 136 20.01 13.00 2.23
CA THR A 136 21.31 13.66 2.48
C THR A 136 22.13 13.90 1.22
N GLY A 137 21.83 13.22 0.11
CA GLY A 137 22.59 13.35 -1.12
C GLY A 137 23.95 12.64 -1.10
N GLU A 138 24.31 11.94 -0.03
CA GLU A 138 25.57 11.18 0.04
C GLU A 138 25.53 9.96 -0.86
N ILE A 139 26.69 9.60 -1.41
CA ILE A 139 26.86 8.40 -2.25
C ILE A 139 27.02 7.19 -1.33
N ILE A 140 26.12 6.23 -1.45
CA ILE A 140 26.12 4.99 -0.68
C ILE A 140 26.30 3.83 -1.65
N ASP A 141 27.20 2.91 -1.34
CA ASP A 141 27.34 1.67 -2.11
C ASP A 141 26.27 0.66 -1.70
N ILE A 142 25.52 0.17 -2.69
CA ILE A 142 24.44 -0.80 -2.47
C ILE A 142 24.98 -2.17 -2.88
N PRO A 143 25.13 -3.12 -1.92
CA PRO A 143 25.70 -4.43 -2.22
C PRO A 143 24.78 -5.23 -3.17
N PRO A 144 25.35 -6.19 -3.92
CA PRO A 144 24.56 -7.09 -4.75
C PRO A 144 23.59 -7.90 -3.90
N ARG A 145 22.34 -8.04 -4.36
CA ARG A 145 21.30 -8.79 -3.64
C ARG A 145 20.44 -9.61 -4.58
N LYS A 146 19.90 -10.72 -4.07
CA LYS A 146 18.88 -11.51 -4.76
C LYS A 146 17.52 -10.87 -4.56
N THR A 147 16.71 -10.82 -5.62
CA THR A 147 15.34 -10.28 -5.58
C THR A 147 14.45 -11.18 -6.41
N VAL A 148 13.21 -11.38 -5.99
CA VAL A 148 12.21 -12.13 -6.76
C VAL A 148 11.51 -11.18 -7.73
N LYS A 149 11.47 -11.53 -9.01
CA LYS A 149 10.69 -10.87 -10.04
C LYS A 149 9.51 -11.75 -10.42
N PHE A 150 8.31 -11.20 -10.35
CA PHE A 150 7.09 -11.81 -10.87
C PHE A 150 6.81 -11.26 -12.27
N LYS A 151 6.49 -12.16 -13.21
CA LYS A 151 5.97 -11.83 -14.54
C LYS A 151 4.56 -12.42 -14.64
N PRO A 152 3.49 -11.61 -14.74
CA PRO A 152 2.14 -12.13 -14.86
C PRO A 152 1.98 -12.95 -16.15
N ALA A 153 1.08 -13.94 -16.11
CA ALA A 153 0.64 -14.63 -17.32
C ALA A 153 -0.19 -13.69 -18.20
N ARG A 154 -0.28 -13.99 -19.50
CA ARG A 154 -1.14 -13.22 -20.42
C ARG A 154 -2.62 -13.38 -20.06
N ASP A 155 -3.00 -14.60 -19.67
CA ASP A 155 -4.39 -14.98 -19.38
C ASP A 155 -4.81 -14.67 -17.93
N LEU A 156 -4.13 -13.75 -17.24
CA LEU A 156 -4.45 -13.38 -15.86
C LEU A 156 -5.68 -12.46 -15.77
N LEU A 157 -5.99 -11.75 -16.85
CA LEU A 157 -7.15 -10.87 -17.04
C LEU A 157 -7.87 -11.28 -18.32
#